data_AF-A0A923TDV3-F1
#
_entry.id   AF-A0A923TDV3-F1
#
_cell.length_a   1.000
_cell.length_b   1.000
_cell.length_c   1.000
_cell.angle_alpha   90.00
_cell.angle_beta   90.00
_cell.angle_gamma   90.00
#
_symmetry.space_group_name_H-M   'P 1'
#
loop_
_entity.id
_entity.type
_entity.pdbx_description
1 polymer ?
#
loop_
_entity_poly.entity_id
_entity_poly.type
_entity_poly.pdbx_seq_one_letter_code
_entity_poly.pdbx_strand_id
1 'polypeptide(L)'
;MLIENSEQIPVGAMIARELITEGACCAYFTELWGGLVFVRPDLVCVKPEEVAEQFIAAMRAAMNGRLAGLPDVLAFFPDGRIVLREAKNVGAKDRLNPQQHEFARVARRLFGVRVDFAVVEWGHKKPNSEVSLAP
;
A
#
# COMPACT_ATOMS: atom_id res chain seq x y z
N MET A 1 -15.75 4.77 -22.08
CA MET A 1 -14.57 5.17 -22.88
C MET A 1 -13.51 4.11 -22.65
N LEU A 2 -13.39 3.17 -23.59
CA LEU A 2 -12.36 2.14 -23.59
C LEU A 2 -11.10 2.77 -24.18
N ILE A 3 -10.03 2.86 -23.40
CA ILE A 3 -8.73 3.29 -23.93
C ILE A 3 -8.03 2.03 -24.39
N GLU A 4 -8.10 1.75 -25.70
CA GLU A 4 -7.57 0.54 -26.33
C GLU A 4 -6.03 0.44 -26.37
N ASN A 5 -5.30 1.30 -25.64
CA ASN A 5 -3.83 1.26 -25.49
C ASN A 5 -3.36 1.90 -24.16
N SER A 6 -4.17 1.86 -23.09
CA SER A 6 -3.68 2.35 -21.79
C SER A 6 -2.74 1.32 -21.18
N GLU A 7 -1.44 1.63 -21.11
CA GLU A 7 -0.55 0.95 -20.16
C GLU A 7 -1.23 0.97 -18.79
N GLN A 8 -1.58 -0.22 -18.30
CA GLN A 8 -2.20 -0.35 -16.98
C GLN A 8 -1.11 -0.10 -15.95
N ILE A 9 -1.07 1.12 -15.41
CA ILE A 9 -0.16 1.45 -14.32
C ILE A 9 -0.71 0.79 -13.05
N PRO A 10 0.08 -0.04 -12.35
CA PRO A 10 -0.32 -0.60 -11.06
C PRO A 10 -0.68 0.51 -10.07
N VAL A 11 -1.80 0.34 -9.35
CA VAL A 11 -2.26 1.33 -8.37
C VAL A 11 -1.20 1.63 -7.29
N GLY A 12 -0.42 0.63 -6.88
CA GLY A 12 0.68 0.81 -5.94
C GLY A 12 1.76 1.78 -6.47
N ALA A 13 2.07 1.72 -7.77
CA ALA A 13 3.02 2.64 -8.39
C ALA A 13 2.48 4.07 -8.43
N MET A 14 1.17 4.25 -8.69
CA MET A 14 0.52 5.57 -8.62
C MET A 14 0.58 6.15 -7.20
N ILE A 15 0.19 5.37 -6.19
CA ILE A 15 0.22 5.79 -4.78
C ILE A 15 1.66 6.15 -4.37
N ALA A 16 2.64 5.32 -4.71
CA ALA A 16 4.03 5.58 -4.38
C ALA A 16 4.54 6.88 -5.04
N ARG A 17 4.12 7.18 -6.29
CA ARG A 17 4.45 8.44 -6.97
C ARG A 17 3.83 9.66 -6.28
N GLU A 18 2.59 9.56 -5.83
CA GLU A 18 1.92 10.62 -5.07
C GLU A 18 2.67 10.90 -3.76
N LEU A 19 3.05 9.86 -3.01
CA LEU A 19 3.80 10.02 -1.76
C LEU A 19 5.19 10.66 -1.95
N ILE A 20 5.90 10.34 -3.05
CA ILE A 20 7.13 11.06 -3.43
C ILE A 20 6.83 12.54 -3.69
N THR A 21 5.73 12.84 -4.38
CA THR A 21 5.30 14.21 -4.67
C THR A 21 4.95 14.98 -3.39
N GLU A 22 4.42 14.30 -2.38
CA GLU A 22 4.15 14.84 -1.03
C GLU A 22 5.42 15.05 -0.18
N GLY A 23 6.59 14.62 -0.67
CA GLY A 23 7.88 14.84 -0.01
C GLY A 23 8.46 13.63 0.72
N ALA A 24 7.98 12.41 0.44
CA ALA A 24 8.69 11.20 0.86
C ALA A 24 10.08 11.17 0.21
N CYS A 25 11.11 10.79 0.97
CA CYS A 25 12.45 10.59 0.41
C CYS A 25 12.52 9.31 -0.43
N CYS A 26 11.76 8.29 -0.03
CA CYS A 26 11.56 7.08 -0.83
C CYS A 26 10.17 6.50 -0.60
N ALA A 27 9.65 5.86 -1.64
CA ALA A 27 8.38 5.14 -1.64
C ALA A 27 8.47 3.93 -2.55
N TYR A 28 7.86 2.82 -2.11
CA TYR A 28 7.91 1.53 -2.79
C TYR A 28 6.53 0.93 -2.81
N PHE A 29 6.10 0.40 -3.95
CA PHE A 29 5.09 -0.64 -3.93
C PHE A 29 5.77 -1.99 -3.69
N THR A 30 5.14 -2.84 -2.89
CA THR A 30 5.72 -4.09 -2.43
C THR A 30 4.91 -5.29 -2.91
N GLU A 31 5.62 -6.35 -3.27
CA GLU A 31 5.03 -7.61 -3.71
C GLU A 31 5.72 -8.80 -3.03
N LEU A 32 4.98 -9.88 -2.80
CA LEU A 32 5.46 -11.10 -2.14
C LEU A 32 5.53 -12.28 -3.12
N TRP A 33 6.33 -12.16 -4.19
CA TRP A 33 6.51 -13.20 -5.21
C TRP A 33 7.64 -14.17 -4.87
N GLY A 34 7.38 -15.11 -3.93
CA GLY A 34 8.41 -16.02 -3.41
C GLY A 34 9.46 -15.35 -2.51
N GLY A 35 9.39 -14.02 -2.38
CA GLY A 35 10.20 -13.16 -1.54
C GLY A 35 9.65 -11.74 -1.58
N LEU A 36 10.11 -10.87 -0.68
CA LEU A 36 9.71 -9.46 -0.67
C LEU A 36 10.46 -8.70 -1.76
N VAL A 37 9.71 -8.08 -2.67
CA VAL A 37 10.22 -7.23 -3.75
C VAL A 37 9.79 -5.79 -3.48
N PHE A 38 10.71 -4.85 -3.68
CA PHE A 38 10.44 -3.42 -3.66
C PHE A 38 10.52 -2.89 -5.07
N VAL A 39 9.50 -2.16 -5.47
CA VAL A 39 9.42 -1.58 -6.79
C VAL A 39 9.12 -0.10 -6.66
N ARG A 40 9.91 0.71 -7.34
CA ARG A 40 9.75 2.16 -7.35
C ARG A 40 8.56 2.60 -8.22
N PRO A 41 8.12 3.86 -8.12
CA PRO A 41 7.00 4.37 -8.92
C PRO A 41 7.26 4.36 -10.44
N ASP A 42 8.50 4.22 -10.88
CA ASP A 42 8.92 4.04 -12.28
C ASP A 42 8.91 2.57 -12.73
N LEU A 43 8.31 1.67 -11.93
CA LEU A 43 8.16 0.24 -12.20
C LEU A 43 9.48 -0.54 -12.24
N VAL A 44 10.53 -0.02 -11.61
CA VAL A 44 11.83 -0.69 -11.50
C VAL A 44 11.97 -1.38 -10.15
N CYS A 45 12.29 -2.67 -10.17
CA CYS A 45 12.68 -3.42 -8.97
C CYS A 45 14.01 -2.90 -8.44
N VAL A 46 14.07 -2.60 -7.14
CA VAL A 46 15.27 -2.04 -6.51
C VAL A 46 15.59 -2.77 -5.21
N LYS A 47 16.83 -2.61 -4.76
CA LYS A 47 17.14 -2.84 -3.35
C LYS A 47 16.55 -1.67 -2.54
N PRO A 48 15.87 -1.95 -1.42
CA PRO A 48 15.37 -0.90 -0.54
C PRO A 48 16.53 -0.09 0.04
N GLU A 49 16.28 1.19 0.31
CA GLU A 49 17.18 2.01 1.12
C GLU A 49 17.25 1.50 2.57
N GLU A 50 18.31 1.89 3.29
CA GLU A 50 18.57 1.44 4.67
C GLU A 50 17.37 1.66 5.60
N VAL A 51 16.67 2.79 5.49
CA VAL A 51 15.47 3.07 6.31
C VAL A 51 14.36 2.05 6.10
N ALA A 52 14.16 1.60 4.86
CA ALA A 52 13.17 0.59 4.53
C ALA A 52 13.63 -0.81 4.97
N GLU A 53 14.93 -1.13 4.84
CA GLU A 53 15.51 -2.37 5.36
C GLU A 53 15.32 -2.48 6.88
N GLN A 54 15.66 -1.42 7.61
CA GLN A 54 15.51 -1.35 9.06
C GLN A 54 14.04 -1.50 9.48
N PHE A 55 13.12 -0.81 8.80
CA PHE A 55 11.68 -0.95 9.05
C PHE A 55 11.21 -2.40 8.87
N ILE A 56 11.60 -3.05 7.78
CA ILE A 56 11.19 -4.41 7.46
C ILE A 56 11.81 -5.42 8.41
N ALA A 57 13.06 -5.25 8.81
CA ALA A 57 13.72 -6.08 9.81
C ALA A 57 12.99 -6.00 11.16
N ALA A 58 12.65 -4.78 11.60
CA ALA A 58 11.91 -4.56 12.85
C ALA A 58 10.50 -5.17 12.80
N MET A 59 9.76 -4.96 11.70
CA MET A 59 8.44 -5.56 11.50
C MET A 59 8.51 -7.09 11.50
N ARG A 60 9.47 -7.67 10.78
CA ARG A 60 9.67 -9.12 10.70
C ARG A 60 9.97 -9.72 12.07
N ALA A 61 10.81 -9.06 12.87
CA ALA A 61 11.11 -9.50 14.23
C ALA A 61 9.85 -9.49 15.12
N ALA A 62 9.05 -8.43 15.06
CA ALA A 62 7.82 -8.32 15.86
C ALA A 62 6.68 -9.23 15.38
N MET A 63 6.68 -9.64 14.12
CA MET A 63 5.70 -10.51 13.48
C MET A 63 6.17 -11.98 13.43
N ASN A 64 7.09 -12.39 14.32
CA ASN A 64 7.61 -13.77 14.42
C ASN A 64 8.15 -14.33 13.09
N GLY A 65 8.92 -13.51 12.36
CA GLY A 65 9.56 -13.90 11.10
C GLY A 65 8.69 -13.75 9.86
N ARG A 66 7.42 -13.41 10.01
CA ARG A 66 6.44 -13.29 8.91
C ARG A 66 6.18 -11.83 8.55
N LEU A 67 5.82 -11.58 7.28
CA LEU A 67 5.37 -10.26 6.80
C LEU A 67 4.00 -10.35 6.13
N ALA A 68 3.19 -11.33 6.55
CA ALA A 68 1.83 -11.46 6.07
C ALA A 68 1.02 -10.21 6.49
N GLY A 69 0.21 -9.68 5.57
CA GLY A 69 -0.50 -8.42 5.77
C GLY A 69 0.34 -7.15 5.59
N LEU A 70 1.55 -7.26 5.02
CA LEU A 70 2.33 -6.09 4.58
C LEU A 70 1.47 -5.20 3.64
N PRO A 71 1.45 -3.87 3.86
CA PRO A 71 0.72 -2.95 2.99
C PRO A 71 1.29 -2.92 1.58
N ASP A 72 0.44 -2.69 0.58
CA ASP A 72 0.85 -2.59 -0.82
C ASP A 72 1.94 -1.53 -1.07
N VAL A 73 1.91 -0.42 -0.32
CA VAL A 73 2.89 0.68 -0.47
C VAL A 73 3.44 1.14 0.87
N LEU A 74 4.76 1.37 0.88
CA LEU A 74 5.52 1.94 1.99
C LEU A 74 6.20 3.23 1.53
N ALA A 75 6.14 4.29 2.33
CA ALA A 75 6.92 5.50 2.10
C ALA A 75 7.54 6.04 3.38
N PHE A 76 8.70 6.67 3.24
CA PHE A 76 9.51 7.18 4.33
C PHE A 76 9.79 8.66 4.09
N PHE A 77 9.61 9.49 5.12
CA PHE A 77 9.78 10.94 5.02
C PHE A 77 11.03 11.39 5.80
N PRO A 78 11.66 12.50 5.39
CA PRO A 78 12.84 13.05 6.07
C PRO A 78 12.63 13.38 7.55
N ASP A 79 11.39 13.69 7.95
CA ASP A 79 10.99 13.97 9.33
C ASP A 79 10.79 12.70 10.19
N GLY A 80 11.06 11.53 9.61
CA GLY A 80 10.91 10.23 10.27
C GLY A 80 9.49 9.67 10.25
N ARG A 81 8.53 10.30 9.56
CA ARG A 81 7.22 9.69 9.32
C ARG A 81 7.34 8.48 8.39
N ILE A 82 6.55 7.46 8.70
CA ILE A 82 6.41 6.23 7.92
C ILE A 82 4.96 6.15 7.48
N VAL A 83 4.75 6.05 6.18
CA VAL A 83 3.42 6.02 5.58
C VAL A 83 3.17 4.65 4.95
N LEU A 84 2.08 4.02 5.37
CA LEU A 84 1.63 2.71 4.93
C LEU A 84 0.31 2.89 4.18
N ARG A 85 0.23 2.39 2.96
CA ARG A 85 -1.00 2.44 2.15
C ARG A 85 -1.35 1.06 1.65
N GLU A 86 -2.62 0.72 1.85
CA GLU A 86 -3.22 -0.52 1.38
C GLU A 86 -4.28 -0.16 0.34
N ALA A 87 -4.09 -0.60 -0.89
CA ALA A 87 -4.99 -0.33 -2.00
C ALA A 87 -6.15 -1.32 -2.01
N LYS A 88 -7.40 -0.83 -2.05
CA LYS A 88 -8.59 -1.67 -2.09
C LYS A 88 -9.48 -1.32 -3.27
N ASN A 89 -9.73 -2.31 -4.13
CA ASN A 89 -10.63 -2.13 -5.26
C ASN A 89 -12.09 -2.17 -4.80
N VAL A 90 -12.78 -1.02 -4.88
CA VAL A 90 -14.16 -0.91 -4.40
C VAL A 90 -15.16 -1.64 -5.30
N GLY A 91 -14.85 -1.78 -6.59
CA GLY A 91 -15.66 -2.55 -7.55
C GLY A 91 -15.61 -4.05 -7.28
N ALA A 92 -14.47 -4.55 -6.77
CA ALA A 92 -14.28 -5.93 -6.35
C ALA A 92 -14.77 -6.21 -4.91
N LYS A 93 -15.27 -5.19 -4.20
CA LYS A 93 -15.63 -5.26 -2.77
C LYS A 93 -14.47 -5.76 -1.89
N ASP A 94 -13.24 -5.42 -2.27
CA ASP A 94 -12.05 -5.80 -1.50
C ASP A 94 -12.03 -5.08 -0.15
N ARG A 95 -11.59 -5.78 0.90
CA ARG A 95 -11.61 -5.33 2.30
C ARG A 95 -10.32 -5.72 3.00
N LEU A 96 -10.00 -5.01 4.07
CA LEU A 96 -8.91 -5.39 4.95
C LEU A 96 -9.14 -6.78 5.54
N ASN A 97 -8.14 -7.63 5.44
CA ASN A 97 -8.16 -8.94 6.08
C ASN A 97 -7.59 -8.88 7.52
N PRO A 98 -7.79 -9.92 8.36
CA PRO A 98 -7.29 -9.91 9.74
C PRO A 98 -5.77 -9.73 9.87
N GLN A 99 -4.99 -10.22 8.91
CA GLN A 99 -3.52 -10.10 8.93
C GLN A 99 -3.08 -8.66 8.67
N GLN A 100 -3.78 -7.93 7.80
CA GLN A 100 -3.54 -6.51 7.55
C GLN A 100 -3.87 -5.66 8.78
N HIS A 101 -4.96 -5.99 9.49
CA HIS A 101 -5.26 -5.37 10.79
C HIS A 101 -4.18 -5.65 11.84
N GLU A 102 -3.68 -6.88 11.90
CA GLU A 102 -2.59 -7.25 12.80
C GLU A 102 -1.30 -6.49 12.47
N PHE A 103 -0.92 -6.45 11.19
CA PHE A 103 0.26 -5.72 10.72
C PHE A 103 0.19 -4.24 11.12
N ALA A 104 -0.93 -3.57 10.82
CA ALA A 104 -1.13 -2.16 11.18
C ALA A 104 -1.03 -1.94 12.71
N ARG A 105 -1.58 -2.85 13.52
CA ARG A 105 -1.51 -2.78 14.99
C ARG A 105 -0.06 -2.93 15.50
N VAL A 106 0.69 -3.88 14.93
CA VAL A 106 2.09 -4.10 15.31
C VAL A 106 2.96 -2.92 14.89
N ALA A 107 2.78 -2.41 13.67
CA ALA A 107 3.47 -1.21 13.20
C ALA A 107 3.20 -0.02 14.13
N ARG A 108 1.94 0.21 14.50
CA ARG A 108 1.57 1.28 15.44
C ARG A 108 2.20 1.10 16.82
N ARG A 109 2.31 -0.13 17.31
CA ARG A 109 2.99 -0.42 18.59
C ARG A 109 4.49 -0.12 18.53
N LEU A 110 5.16 -0.48 17.44
CA LEU A 110 6.61 -0.30 17.29
C LEU A 110 7.01 1.15 17.02
N PHE A 111 6.29 1.82 16.13
CA PHE A 111 6.69 3.13 15.60
C PHE A 111 5.85 4.29 16.17
N GLY A 112 4.81 3.98 16.94
CA GLY A 112 4.00 4.96 17.64
C GLY A 112 3.37 5.97 16.69
N VAL A 113 3.49 7.26 17.02
CA VAL A 113 2.91 8.36 16.25
C VAL A 113 3.56 8.58 14.89
N ARG A 114 4.75 7.99 14.64
CA ARG A 114 5.46 8.16 13.36
C ARG A 114 4.83 7.39 12.21
N VAL A 115 4.06 6.33 12.50
CA VAL A 115 3.42 5.53 11.46
C VAL A 115 1.98 5.97 11.23
N ASP A 116 1.68 6.19 9.95
CA ASP A 116 0.33 6.44 9.44
C ASP A 116 -0.08 5.30 8.51
N PHE A 117 -1.24 4.70 8.76
CA PHE A 117 -1.80 3.62 7.94
C PHE A 117 -3.15 4.08 7.39
N ALA A 118 -3.32 4.00 6.08
CA ALA A 118 -4.58 4.33 5.42
C ALA A 118 -4.92 3.35 4.31
N VAL A 119 -6.21 3.18 4.07
CA VAL A 119 -6.74 2.47 2.91
C VAL A 119 -6.91 3.46 1.77
N VAL A 120 -6.38 3.12 0.60
CA VAL A 120 -6.59 3.87 -0.64
C VAL A 120 -7.62 3.11 -1.47
N GLU A 121 -8.83 3.65 -1.53
CA GLU A 121 -9.90 3.08 -2.35
C GLU A 121 -9.70 3.46 -3.82
N TRP A 122 -9.82 2.49 -4.73
CA TRP A 122 -9.71 2.73 -6.17
C TRP A 122 -10.76 1.95 -6.97
N GLY A 123 -11.00 2.41 -8.20
CA GLY A 123 -12.02 1.87 -9.09
C GLY A 123 -13.42 2.48 -8.86
N HIS A 124 -14.42 1.96 -9.57
CA HIS A 124 -15.79 2.45 -9.49
C HIS A 124 -16.70 1.45 -8.78
N LYS A 125 -17.52 1.93 -7.84
CA LYS A 125 -18.69 1.19 -7.37
C LYS A 125 -19.69 1.17 -8.54
N LYS A 126 -20.20 0.00 -8.91
CA LYS A 126 -21.35 -0.04 -9.83
C LYS A 126 -22.45 0.84 -9.22
N PRO A 127 -23.04 1.78 -9.98
CA PRO A 127 -24.17 2.53 -9.46
C PRO A 127 -25.24 1.52 -9.04
N ASN A 128 -25.85 1.72 -7.87
CA ASN A 128 -27.04 0.97 -7.51
C ASN A 128 -28.03 1.21 -8.65
N SER A 129 -28.40 0.16 -9.39
CA SER A 129 -29.49 0.23 -10.34
C SER A 129 -30.68 0.86 -9.60
N GLU A 130 -31.17 1.98 -10.13
CA GLU A 130 -32.34 2.67 -9.59
C GLU A 130 -33.41 1.64 -9.23
N VAL A 131 -33.93 1.75 -8.01
CA VAL A 131 -35.14 1.05 -7.63
C VAL A 131 -36.20 1.53 -8.60
N SER A 132 -36.53 0.69 -9.59
CA SER A 132 -37.66 0.91 -10.48
C SER A 132 -38.90 0.95 -9.59
N LEU A 133 -39.34 2.16 -9.25
CA LEU A 133 -40.70 2.40 -8.80
C LEU A 133 -41.57 2.19 -10.04
N ALA A 134 -41.97 0.95 -10.27
CA ALA A 134 -43.07 0.65 -11.16
C ALA A 134 -44.35 1.26 -10.55
N PRO A 135 -45.23 1.85 -11.37
CA PRO A 135 -46.40 2.61 -10.94
C PRO A 135 -47.45 1.76 -10.20
#